data_AF-A0A1Y3QJA2-F1
#
_entry.id   AF-A0A1Y3QJA2-F1
#
_cell.length_a   1.000
_cell.length_b   1.000
_cell.length_c   1.000
_cell.angle_alpha   90.00
_cell.angle_beta   90.00
_cell.angle_gamma   90.00
#
_symmetry.space_group_name_H-M   'P 1'
#
loop_
_entity.id
_entity.type
_entity.pdbx_description
1 polymer ?
#
loop_
_entity_poly.entity_id
_entity_poly.type
_entity_poly.pdbx_seq_one_letter_code
_entity_poly.pdbx_strand_id
1 'polypeptide(L)'
;MFQTILVICMSVLTLSLVIALVRMFLRSSSLSDRVLLIDSISYIIIGIIAILSMLTNTRAYVESILLIGILAFLSTISLCRFIERGYVIERKRDR
;
A
#
# COMPACT_ATOMS: atom_id res chain seq x y z
N MET A 1 -16.90 -1.69 -23.92
CA MET A 1 -16.12 -2.86 -23.46
C MET A 1 -15.01 -2.47 -22.50
N PHE A 2 -14.07 -1.60 -22.88
CA PHE A 2 -12.96 -1.16 -22.01
C PHE A 2 -13.43 -0.55 -20.67
N GLN A 3 -14.41 0.35 -20.71
CA GLN A 3 -14.96 0.96 -19.50
C GLN A 3 -15.60 -0.07 -18.54
N THR A 4 -16.28 -1.08 -19.08
CA THR A 4 -16.86 -2.17 -18.29
C THR A 4 -15.77 -2.97 -17.57
N ILE A 5 -14.66 -3.25 -18.26
CA ILE A 5 -13.50 -3.94 -17.67
C ILE A 5 -12.91 -3.10 -16.54
N LEU A 6 -12.72 -1.79 -16.73
CA LEU A 6 -12.19 -0.91 -15.69
C LEU A 6 -13.08 -0.88 -14.44
N VAL A 7 -14.41 -0.85 -14.61
CA VAL A 7 -15.36 -0.87 -13.49
C VAL A 7 -15.30 -2.22 -12.75
N ILE A 8 -15.17 -3.34 -13.46
CA ILE A 8 -15.00 -4.67 -12.85
C ILE A 8 -13.68 -4.74 -12.08
N CYS A 9 -12.57 -4.26 -12.67
CA CYS A 9 -11.28 -4.22 -11.98
C CYS A 9 -11.35 -3.34 -10.72
N MET A 10 -12.00 -2.18 -10.80
CA MET A 10 -12.20 -1.27 -9.67
C MET A 10 -13.00 -1.93 -8.54
N SER A 11 -14.08 -2.64 -8.87
CA SER A 11 -14.89 -3.33 -7.85
C SER A 11 -14.12 -4.46 -7.17
N VAL A 12 -13.34 -5.23 -7.92
CA VAL A 12 -12.47 -6.29 -7.38
C VAL A 12 -11.38 -5.71 -6.47
N LEU A 13 -10.73 -4.61 -6.86
CA LEU A 13 -9.72 -3.95 -6.01
C LEU A 13 -10.34 -3.36 -4.74
N THR A 14 -11.52 -2.77 -4.85
CA THR A 14 -12.23 -2.24 -3.68
C THR A 14 -12.62 -3.36 -2.72
N LEU A 15 -13.09 -4.49 -3.25
CA LEU A 15 -13.36 -5.68 -2.45
C LEU A 15 -12.10 -6.24 -1.80
N SER A 16 -10.99 -6.30 -2.54
CA SER A 16 -9.68 -6.71 -2.03
C SER A 16 -9.22 -5.81 -0.88
N LEU A 17 -9.40 -4.49 -1.00
CA LEU A 17 -9.09 -3.52 0.05
C LEU A 17 -9.91 -3.80 1.32
N VAL A 18 -11.23 -4.00 1.18
CA VAL A 18 -12.11 -4.33 2.31
C VAL A 18 -11.67 -5.62 2.98
N ILE A 19 -11.38 -6.68 2.22
CA ILE A 19 -10.90 -7.96 2.76
C ILE A 19 -9.57 -7.78 3.49
N ALA A 20 -8.63 -7.00 2.93
CA ALA A 20 -7.34 -6.73 3.55
C ALA A 20 -7.49 -5.98 4.88
N LEU A 21 -8.37 -4.98 4.94
CA LEU A 21 -8.69 -4.24 6.17
C LEU A 21 -9.34 -5.15 7.22
N VAL A 22 -10.35 -5.93 6.85
CA VAL A 22 -11.00 -6.89 7.76
C VAL A 22 -9.98 -7.90 8.30
N ARG A 23 -9.11 -8.43 7.45
CA ARG A 23 -8.05 -9.36 7.87
C ARG A 23 -7.07 -8.70 8.84
N MET A 24 -6.68 -7.45 8.59
CA MET A 24 -5.77 -6.69 9.45
C MET A 24 -6.35 -6.49 10.85
N PHE A 25 -7.64 -6.12 10.97
CA PHE A 25 -8.28 -5.88 12.27
C PHE A 25 -8.62 -7.16 13.03
N LEU A 26 -9.15 -8.20 12.36
CA LEU A 26 -9.71 -9.36 13.06
C LEU A 26 -8.71 -10.50 13.29
N ARG A 27 -7.70 -10.66 12.43
CA ARG A 27 -6.96 -11.93 12.35
C ARG A 27 -5.44 -11.83 12.41
N SER A 28 -4.88 -10.62 12.43
CA SER A 28 -3.43 -10.50 12.32
C SER A 28 -2.71 -10.87 13.63
N SER A 29 -2.04 -12.02 13.61
CA SER A 29 -1.45 -12.69 14.77
C SER A 29 0.01 -12.28 15.04
N SER A 30 0.78 -11.96 14.00
CA SER A 30 2.19 -11.55 14.12
C SER A 30 2.39 -10.10 13.67
N LEU A 31 3.33 -9.38 14.30
CA LEU A 31 3.73 -8.03 13.86
C LEU A 31 4.18 -8.02 12.39
N SER A 32 4.91 -9.06 11.97
CA SER A 32 5.34 -9.20 10.57
C SER A 32 4.17 -9.40 9.60
N ASP A 33 3.12 -10.10 10.03
CA ASP A 33 1.91 -10.31 9.21
C ASP A 33 1.14 -8.98 9.05
N ARG A 34 1.15 -8.11 10.06
CA ARG A 34 0.59 -6.75 9.96
C ARG A 34 1.36 -5.89 8.96
N VAL A 35 2.69 -5.94 8.97
CA VAL A 35 3.53 -5.21 8.01
C VAL A 35 3.21 -5.61 6.58
N LEU A 36 3.13 -6.93 6.33
CA LEU A 36 2.80 -7.45 5.01
C LEU A 36 1.39 -7.01 4.55
N LEU A 37 0.42 -6.98 5.46
CA LEU A 37 -0.93 -6.49 5.15
C LEU A 37 -0.96 -4.99 4.84
N ILE A 38 -0.19 -4.18 5.58
CA ILE A 38 -0.07 -2.73 5.33
C ILE A 38 0.58 -2.47 3.96
N ASP A 39 1.63 -3.22 3.63
CA ASP A 39 2.27 -3.14 2.31
C ASP A 39 1.27 -3.53 1.21
N SER A 40 0.47 -4.57 1.46
CA SER A 40 -0.54 -5.03 0.51
C SER A 40 -1.64 -3.99 0.26
N ILE A 41 -2.11 -3.34 1.32
CA ILE A 41 -3.10 -2.25 1.22
C ILE A 41 -2.55 -1.09 0.38
N SER A 42 -1.26 -0.76 0.53
CA SER A 42 -0.64 0.34 -0.18
C SER A 42 -0.64 0.15 -1.70
N TYR A 43 -0.30 -1.05 -2.19
CA TYR A 43 -0.35 -1.31 -3.63
C TYR A 43 -1.79 -1.44 -4.16
N ILE A 44 -2.74 -1.93 -3.36
CA ILE A 44 -4.17 -1.96 -3.75
C ILE A 44 -4.68 -0.52 -3.95
N ILE A 45 -4.34 0.40 -3.05
CA ILE A 45 -4.69 1.82 -3.18
C ILE A 45 -4.08 2.42 -4.45
N ILE A 46 -2.80 2.12 -4.73
CA ILE A 46 -2.15 2.54 -5.99
C ILE A 46 -2.92 2.05 -7.22
N GLY A 47 -3.35 0.78 -7.22
CA GLY A 47 -4.16 0.22 -8.31
C GLY A 47 -5.52 0.92 -8.47
N ILE A 48 -6.19 1.25 -7.38
CA ILE A 48 -7.48 1.98 -7.40
C ILE A 48 -7.28 3.37 -8.01
N ILE A 49 -6.25 4.11 -7.59
CA ILE A 49 -5.95 5.45 -8.11
C ILE A 49 -5.55 5.39 -9.60
N ALA A 50 -4.81 4.35 -10.01
CA ALA A 50 -4.45 4.14 -11.40
C ALA A 50 -5.69 3.91 -12.30
N ILE A 51 -6.63 3.07 -11.87
CA ILE A 51 -7.89 2.86 -12.60
C ILE A 51 -8.72 4.14 -12.61
N LEU A 52 -8.76 4.88 -11.50
CA LEU A 52 -9.45 6.17 -11.42
C LEU A 52 -8.87 7.18 -12.42
N SER A 53 -7.54 7.23 -12.57
CA SER A 53 -6.85 8.04 -13.56
C SER A 53 -7.26 7.70 -15.00
N MET A 54 -7.41 6.41 -15.30
CA MET A 54 -7.90 5.96 -16.61
C MET A 54 -9.37 6.32 -16.85
N LEU A 55 -10.23 6.17 -15.83
CA LEU A 55 -11.66 6.51 -15.93
C LEU A 55 -11.89 8.02 -16.13
N THR A 56 -11.06 8.84 -15.49
CA THR A 56 -11.13 10.31 -15.57
C THR A 56 -10.36 10.88 -16.76
N ASN A 57 -9.67 10.04 -17.55
CA ASN A 57 -8.85 10.45 -18.69
C ASN A 57 -7.84 11.58 -18.37
N THR A 58 -7.31 11.60 -17.14
CA THR A 58 -6.34 12.61 -16.71
C THR A 58 -5.08 11.97 -16.18
N ARG A 59 -3.94 12.60 -16.47
CA ARG A 59 -2.62 12.21 -15.98
C ARG A 59 -2.28 12.81 -14.62
N ALA A 60 -3.14 13.68 -14.07
CA ALA A 60 -2.90 14.37 -12.81
C ALA A 60 -2.65 13.42 -11.62
N TYR A 61 -3.15 12.18 -11.68
CA TYR A 61 -2.96 11.19 -10.62
C TYR A 61 -1.65 10.40 -10.70
N VAL A 62 -0.94 10.45 -11.83
CA VAL A 62 0.27 9.63 -12.05
C VAL A 62 1.39 10.04 -11.10
N GLU A 63 1.56 11.34 -10.87
CA GLU A 63 2.54 11.87 -9.90
C GLU A 63 2.21 11.42 -8.47
N SER A 64 0.93 11.45 -8.09
CA SER A 64 0.45 10.97 -6.80
C SER A 64 0.70 9.48 -6.62
N ILE A 65 0.48 8.67 -7.66
CA ILE A 65 0.75 7.23 -7.65
C ILE A 65 2.23 6.96 -7.37
N LEU A 66 3.12 7.68 -8.05
CA LEU A 66 4.57 7.55 -7.85
C LEU A 66 4.96 7.91 -6.42
N LEU A 67 4.44 9.03 -5.92
CA LEU A 67 4.73 9.52 -4.57
C LEU A 67 4.24 8.54 -3.50
N ILE A 68 3.00 8.03 -3.63
CA ILE A 68 2.46 7.00 -2.74
C ILE A 68 3.30 5.72 -2.80
N GLY A 69 3.75 5.30 -3.98
CA GLY A 69 4.61 4.12 -4.15
C GLY A 69 5.94 4.24 -3.40
N ILE A 70 6.61 5.40 -3.51
CA ILE A 70 7.87 5.64 -2.80
C ILE A 70 7.64 5.67 -1.28
N LEU A 71 6.60 6.37 -0.82
CA LEU A 71 6.27 6.46 0.60
C LEU A 71 5.86 5.13 1.21
N ALA A 72 5.06 4.33 0.50
CA ALA A 72 4.63 3.00 0.93
C ALA A 72 5.85 2.09 1.13
N PHE A 73 6.74 2.04 0.13
CA PHE A 73 7.97 1.26 0.20
C PHE A 73 8.87 1.69 1.36
N LEU A 74 9.07 3.00 1.53
CA LEU A 74 9.87 3.54 2.64
C LEU A 74 9.27 3.21 4.01
N SER A 75 7.93 3.29 4.13
CA SER A 75 7.20 2.91 5.35
C SER A 75 7.43 1.45 5.70
N THR A 76 7.32 0.54 4.72
CA THR A 76 7.53 -0.89 4.93
C THR A 76 8.98 -1.20 5.35
N ILE A 77 9.98 -0.58 4.71
CA ILE A 77 11.39 -0.75 5.11
C ILE A 77 11.63 -0.27 6.54
N SER A 78 11.11 0.91 6.87
CA SER A 78 11.25 1.50 8.21
C SER A 78 10.67 0.58 9.28
N LEU A 79 9.48 0.02 9.00
CA LEU A 79 8.80 -0.89 9.91
C LEU A 79 9.55 -2.22 10.07
N CYS A 80 10.08 -2.79 8.98
CA CYS A 80 10.94 -3.98 9.02
C CYS A 80 12.20 -3.74 9.85
N ARG A 81 12.90 -2.61 9.63
CA ARG A 81 14.09 -2.23 10.42
C ARG A 81 13.77 -2.09 11.90
N PHE A 82 12.64 -1.47 12.22
CA PHE A 82 12.19 -1.31 13.60
C PHE A 82 11.90 -2.66 14.27
N ILE A 83 11.24 -3.59 13.56
CA ILE A 83 10.95 -4.93 14.08
C ILE A 83 12.24 -5.73 14.30
N GLU A 84 13.21 -5.62 13.39
CA GLU A 84 14.47 -6.37 13.46
C GLU A 84 15.42 -5.83 14.55
N ARG A 85 15.58 -4.50 14.65
CA ARG A 85 16.64 -3.88 15.47
C ARG A 85 16.13 -3.09 16.68
N GLY A 86 14.83 -2.83 16.77
CA GLY A 86 14.23 -1.96 17.78
C GLY A 86 14.46 -0.46 17.55
N TYR A 87 15.20 -0.07 16.51
CA TYR A 87 15.41 1.31 16.10
C TYR A 87 15.47 1.40 14.57
N VAL A 88 14.98 2.52 14.02
CA VAL A 88 15.01 2.78 12.58
C VAL A 88 16.34 3.41 12.17
N ILE A 89 16.83 4.38 12.94
CA ILE A 89 18.05 5.14 12.65
C ILE A 89 19.10 4.79 13.70
N GLU A 90 20.18 4.15 13.27
CA GLU A 90 21.32 3.85 14.12
C GLU A 90 22.11 5.14 14.38
N ARG A 91 22.20 5.58 15.64
CA ARG A 91 23.13 6.65 16.00
C ARG A 91 24.51 6.04 16.17
N LYS A 92 25.39 6.28 15.21
CA LYS A 92 26.83 6.01 15.37
C LYS A 92 27.31 6.84 16.56
N ARG A 93 27.68 6.18 17.66
CA ARG A 93 28.29 6.86 18.80
C ARG A 93 29.73 7.14 18.42
N ASP A 94 30.03 8.39 18.11
CA ASP A 94 31.39 8.84 17.87
C ASP A 94 32.25 8.49 19.09
N ARG A 95 33.15 7.52 18.91
CA ARG A 95 34.25 7.18 19.79
C ARG A 95 35.52 7.25 18.96
#